data_AF-A0AAC9YLS8-F1
#
_entry.id   AF-A0AAC9YLS8-F1
#
_cell.length_a   1.000
_cell.length_b   1.000
_cell.length_c   1.000
_cell.angle_alpha   90.00
_cell.angle_beta   90.00
_cell.angle_gamma   90.00
#
_symmetry.space_group_name_H-M   'P 1'
#
loop_
_entity.id
_entity.type
_entity.pdbx_description
1 polymer ?
#
loop_
_entity_poly.entity_id
_entity_poly.type
_entity_poly.pdbx_seq_one_letter_code
_entity_poly.pdbx_strand_id
1 'polypeptide(L)'
;MDPIDIIGDAFDGIDWNILGVWFGAFGTLVAAVGTVGALIWTVQSANAARAETLQLRLESAEREKRAQAVLVSAWIHGNWAPRAGGGNTTFRVRNGSQEPVYEAVLHLVWFQGAGFHTGQEAEKFLEAHNIRAIIQVLPPGEFYVTIPGPSSQPMQGRPAVEMAFTDAANHHWVRNRFGALSPVNERAFKYYDLSFPLPPFNQLRSSPLDE
;
A
#
# COMPACT_ATOMS: atom_id res chain seq x y z
N MET A 1 46.98 57.60 -63.64
CA MET A 1 46.57 56.21 -63.40
C MET A 1 46.42 56.13 -61.89
N ASP A 2 45.22 56.45 -61.40
CA ASP A 2 44.97 56.70 -59.99
C ASP A 2 44.56 55.41 -59.26
N PRO A 3 44.90 55.23 -57.97
CA PRO A 3 44.75 53.95 -57.27
C PRO A 3 43.33 53.70 -56.72
N ILE A 4 42.40 54.62 -56.98
CA ILE A 4 41.05 54.63 -56.39
C ILE A 4 40.05 53.76 -57.17
N ASP A 5 40.29 53.49 -58.46
CA ASP A 5 39.40 52.69 -59.30
C ASP A 5 39.48 51.17 -59.04
N ILE A 6 40.46 50.70 -58.29
CA ILE A 6 40.64 49.25 -58.02
C ILE A 6 39.66 48.75 -56.95
N ILE A 7 39.08 49.63 -56.14
CA ILE A 7 38.19 49.24 -55.03
C ILE A 7 36.71 49.19 -55.48
N GLY A 8 36.30 49.97 -56.48
CA GLY A 8 34.93 49.97 -57.00
C GLY A 8 34.56 48.71 -57.80
N ASP A 9 35.49 48.22 -58.62
CA ASP A 9 35.27 47.10 -59.55
C ASP A 9 35.24 45.72 -58.84
N ALA A 10 35.72 45.65 -57.60
CA ALA A 10 35.70 44.41 -56.81
C ALA A 10 34.31 44.05 -56.25
N PHE A 11 33.38 45.02 -56.20
CA PHE A 11 32.03 44.84 -55.64
C PHE A 11 30.90 44.89 -56.68
N ASP A 12 31.19 45.34 -57.90
CA ASP A 12 30.20 45.51 -58.99
C ASP A 12 29.78 44.19 -59.65
N GLY A 13 30.53 43.11 -59.41
CA GLY A 13 30.20 41.74 -59.86
C GLY A 13 29.36 40.91 -58.88
N ILE A 14 29.06 41.46 -57.69
CA ILE A 14 28.27 40.75 -56.67
C ILE A 14 26.80 41.03 -56.93
N ASP A 15 26.10 40.04 -57.47
CA ASP A 15 24.64 40.11 -57.62
C ASP A 15 23.99 39.92 -56.23
N TRP A 16 23.72 41.04 -55.58
CA TRP A 16 23.09 41.11 -54.25
C TRP A 16 21.70 40.45 -54.22
N ASN A 17 21.02 40.30 -55.37
CA ASN A 17 19.78 39.52 -55.45
C ASN A 17 20.04 38.03 -55.24
N ILE A 18 21.14 37.48 -55.78
CA ILE A 18 21.49 36.06 -55.63
C ILE A 18 21.81 35.73 -54.16
N LEU A 19 22.54 36.61 -53.48
CA LEU A 19 22.81 36.46 -52.04
C LEU A 19 21.50 36.48 -51.22
N GLY A 20 20.56 37.38 -51.54
CA GLY A 20 19.25 37.44 -50.87
C GLY A 20 18.43 36.14 -51.01
N VAL A 21 18.46 35.49 -52.17
CA VAL A 21 17.78 34.20 -52.41
C VAL A 21 18.39 33.08 -51.57
N TRP A 22 19.73 33.03 -51.46
CA TRP A 22 20.42 32.03 -50.65
C TRP A 22 20.18 32.21 -49.15
N PHE A 23 20.20 33.45 -48.65
CA PHE A 23 19.88 33.73 -47.24
C PHE A 23 18.42 33.41 -46.91
N GLY A 24 17.48 33.72 -47.81
CA GLY A 24 16.07 33.36 -47.65
C GLY A 24 15.87 31.84 -47.64
N ALA A 25 16.50 31.10 -48.55
CA ALA A 25 16.42 29.64 -48.60
C ALA A 25 16.98 28.97 -47.34
N PHE A 26 18.14 29.45 -46.84
CA PHE A 26 18.71 28.97 -45.58
C PHE A 26 17.81 29.27 -44.37
N GLY A 27 17.28 30.50 -44.28
CA GLY A 27 16.36 30.87 -43.20
C GLY A 27 15.10 30.00 -43.16
N THR A 28 14.55 29.68 -44.33
CA THR A 28 13.36 28.83 -44.46
C THR A 28 13.64 27.39 -44.02
N LEU A 29 14.82 26.86 -44.36
CA LEU A 29 15.20 25.49 -44.02
C LEU A 29 15.49 25.35 -42.50
N VAL A 30 16.15 26.33 -41.89
CA VAL A 30 16.36 26.39 -40.43
C VAL A 30 15.04 26.54 -39.68
N ALA A 31 14.13 27.40 -40.15
CA ALA A 31 12.80 27.56 -39.56
C ALA A 31 11.96 26.27 -39.63
N ALA A 32 12.03 25.56 -40.76
CA ALA A 32 11.32 24.29 -40.93
C ALA A 32 11.84 23.20 -39.97
N VAL A 33 13.16 23.07 -39.83
CA VAL A 33 13.79 22.11 -38.87
C VAL A 33 13.45 22.47 -37.43
N GLY A 34 13.49 23.76 -37.07
CA GLY A 34 13.09 24.22 -35.73
C GLY A 34 11.63 23.92 -35.41
N THR A 35 10.73 24.06 -36.40
CA THR A 35 9.30 23.77 -36.25
C THR A 35 9.04 22.28 -36.00
N VAL A 36 9.69 21.40 -36.77
CA VAL A 36 9.58 19.94 -36.56
C VAL A 36 10.18 19.53 -35.21
N GLY A 37 11.33 20.08 -34.83
CA GLY A 37 11.94 19.84 -33.52
C GLY A 37 11.05 20.30 -32.36
N ALA A 38 10.43 21.48 -32.47
CA ALA A 38 9.47 21.96 -31.49
C ALA A 38 8.23 21.05 -31.39
N LEU A 39 7.70 20.57 -32.52
CA LEU A 39 6.57 19.63 -32.51
C LEU A 39 6.93 18.32 -31.81
N ILE A 40 8.12 17.76 -32.08
CA ILE A 40 8.59 16.54 -31.41
C ILE A 40 8.72 16.78 -29.90
N TRP A 41 9.35 17.88 -29.49
CA TRP A 41 9.53 18.22 -28.08
C TRP A 41 8.20 18.46 -27.34
N THR A 42 7.23 19.14 -27.98
CA THR A 42 5.90 19.34 -27.39
C THR A 42 5.14 18.03 -27.21
N VAL A 43 5.21 17.11 -28.17
CA VAL A 43 4.57 15.77 -28.04
C VAL A 43 5.24 14.96 -26.92
N GLN A 44 6.58 14.97 -26.86
CA GLN A 44 7.31 14.21 -25.85
C GLN A 44 7.09 14.75 -24.44
N SER A 45 7.11 16.07 -24.25
CA SER A 45 6.83 16.71 -22.96
C SER A 45 5.37 16.49 -22.52
N ALA A 46 4.41 16.53 -23.43
CA ALA A 46 3.01 16.22 -23.13
C ALA A 46 2.83 14.75 -22.70
N ASN A 47 3.55 13.80 -23.32
CA ASN A 47 3.50 12.39 -22.93
C ASN A 47 4.15 12.15 -21.55
N ALA A 48 5.29 12.80 -21.27
CA ALA A 48 5.95 12.72 -19.97
C ALA A 48 5.04 13.25 -18.84
N ALA A 49 4.43 14.42 -19.04
CA ALA A 49 3.49 15.00 -18.06
C ALA A 49 2.27 14.11 -17.80
N ARG A 50 1.76 13.42 -18.83
CA ARG A 50 0.67 12.44 -18.68
C ARG A 50 1.08 11.23 -17.86
N ALA A 51 2.30 10.71 -18.07
CA ALA A 51 2.82 9.57 -17.33
C ALA A 51 2.97 9.89 -15.84
N GLU A 52 3.54 11.05 -15.50
CA GLU A 52 3.67 11.52 -14.11
C GLU A 52 2.31 11.70 -13.44
N THR A 53 1.36 12.35 -14.13
CA THR A 53 0.00 12.55 -13.61
C THR A 53 -0.69 11.20 -13.35
N LEU A 54 -0.50 10.23 -14.23
CA LEU A 54 -1.07 8.89 -14.05
C LEU A 54 -0.46 8.20 -12.83
N GLN A 55 0.85 8.26 -12.65
CA GLN A 55 1.52 7.67 -11.49
C GLN A 55 1.01 8.28 -10.18
N LEU A 56 0.93 9.61 -10.11
CA LEU A 56 0.41 10.32 -8.94
C LEU A 56 -1.04 9.92 -8.63
N ARG A 57 -1.88 9.77 -9.65
CA ARG A 57 -3.27 9.30 -9.48
C ARG A 57 -3.35 7.86 -9.00
N LEU A 58 -2.48 6.99 -9.49
CA LEU A 58 -2.44 5.59 -9.05
C LEU A 58 -1.99 5.50 -7.60
N GLU A 59 -0.95 6.24 -7.23
CA GLU A 59 -0.49 6.32 -5.84
C GLU A 59 -1.54 6.93 -4.92
N SER A 60 -2.20 8.01 -5.33
CA SER A 60 -3.25 8.63 -4.52
C SER A 60 -4.42 7.67 -4.32
N ALA A 61 -4.85 6.99 -5.38
CA ALA A 61 -5.91 5.99 -5.30
C ALA A 61 -5.51 4.81 -4.40
N GLU A 62 -4.25 4.37 -4.42
CA GLU A 62 -3.77 3.31 -3.52
C GLU A 62 -3.70 3.78 -2.06
N ARG A 63 -3.27 5.02 -1.81
CA ARG A 63 -3.28 5.63 -0.47
C ARG A 63 -4.70 5.76 0.07
N GLU A 64 -5.64 6.23 -0.76
CA GLU A 64 -7.06 6.34 -0.41
C GLU A 64 -7.65 4.97 -0.06
N LYS A 65 -7.37 3.94 -0.88
CA LYS A 65 -7.80 2.56 -0.60
C LYS A 65 -7.29 2.03 0.73
N ARG A 66 -6.05 2.37 1.10
CA ARG A 66 -5.40 1.92 2.34
C ARG A 66 -5.69 2.81 3.56
N ALA A 67 -6.31 3.97 3.36
CA ALA A 67 -6.41 5.03 4.37
C ALA A 67 -7.05 4.53 5.68
N GLN A 68 -8.14 3.77 5.59
CA GLN A 68 -8.77 3.15 6.75
C GLN A 68 -7.92 2.02 7.33
N ALA A 69 -7.50 1.07 6.49
CA ALA A 69 -6.85 -0.17 6.91
C ALA A 69 -5.52 0.05 7.67
N VAL A 70 -4.79 1.11 7.35
CA VAL A 70 -3.56 1.50 8.07
C VAL A 70 -3.85 1.85 9.55
N LEU A 71 -5.05 2.34 9.86
CA LEU A 71 -5.47 2.74 11.20
C LEU A 71 -6.01 1.57 12.06
N VAL A 72 -6.14 0.39 11.47
CA VAL A 72 -6.65 -0.81 12.15
C VAL A 72 -5.47 -1.67 12.60
N SER A 73 -5.37 -1.95 13.91
CA SER A 73 -4.24 -2.67 14.50
C SER A 73 -4.67 -3.56 15.67
N ALA A 74 -3.89 -4.60 15.95
CA ALA A 74 -4.13 -5.50 17.07
C ALA A 74 -2.80 -6.00 17.65
N TRP A 75 -2.75 -6.19 18.96
CA TRP A 75 -1.58 -6.71 19.67
C TRP A 75 -2.00 -7.41 20.97
N ILE A 76 -1.07 -8.14 21.58
CA ILE A 76 -1.32 -8.82 22.85
C ILE A 76 -1.28 -7.78 23.98
N HIS A 77 -2.29 -7.80 24.83
CA HIS A 77 -2.35 -7.00 26.05
C HIS A 77 -1.71 -7.75 27.22
N GLY A 78 -1.04 -7.00 28.10
CA GLY A 78 -0.38 -7.55 29.28
C GLY A 78 0.98 -8.16 28.97
N ASN A 79 1.63 -8.69 30.02
CA ASN A 79 2.88 -9.40 29.88
C ASN A 79 2.59 -10.82 29.42
N TRP A 80 3.24 -11.26 28.34
CA TRP A 80 3.19 -12.66 27.94
C TRP A 80 3.90 -13.51 29.01
N ALA A 81 3.10 -14.18 29.83
CA ALA A 81 3.56 -15.15 30.80
C ALA A 81 2.92 -16.50 30.46
N PRO A 82 3.69 -17.47 29.95
CA PRO A 82 3.15 -18.78 29.66
C PRO A 82 2.67 -19.45 30.95
N ARG A 83 1.36 -19.60 31.07
CA ARG A 83 0.74 -20.35 32.17
C ARG A 83 0.62 -21.81 31.76
N ALA A 84 1.24 -22.70 32.53
CA ALA A 84 1.00 -24.13 32.42
C ALA A 84 -0.51 -24.40 32.62
N GLY A 85 -1.16 -25.04 31.65
CA GLY A 85 -2.58 -25.40 31.72
C GLY A 85 -3.56 -24.47 30.99
N GLY A 86 -3.11 -23.55 30.13
CA GLY A 86 -4.00 -22.77 29.25
C GLY A 86 -4.68 -21.60 29.95
N GLY A 87 -3.91 -20.56 30.28
CA GLY A 87 -4.45 -19.29 30.77
C GLY A 87 -5.18 -18.50 29.67
N ASN A 88 -5.81 -17.37 30.02
CA ASN A 88 -6.42 -16.49 29.03
C ASN A 88 -5.40 -15.56 28.39
N THR A 89 -5.56 -15.29 27.10
CA THR A 89 -4.83 -14.24 26.37
C THR A 89 -5.78 -13.12 25.99
N THR A 90 -5.41 -11.88 26.27
CA THR A 90 -6.21 -10.71 25.88
C THR A 90 -5.54 -10.02 24.69
N PHE A 91 -6.30 -9.84 23.61
CA PHE A 91 -5.94 -8.96 22.51
C PHE A 91 -6.44 -7.55 22.80
N ARG A 92 -5.58 -6.57 22.55
CA ARG A 92 -5.97 -5.16 22.40
C ARG A 92 -6.12 -4.87 20.92
N VAL A 93 -7.30 -4.41 20.52
CA VAL A 93 -7.69 -4.18 19.13
C VAL A 93 -8.09 -2.73 19.00
N ARG A 94 -7.53 -2.03 18.00
CA ARG A 94 -7.78 -0.62 17.76
C ARG A 94 -8.23 -0.40 16.33
N ASN A 95 -9.35 0.29 16.18
CA ASN A 95 -9.77 0.91 14.94
C ASN A 95 -9.64 2.42 15.08
N GLY A 96 -8.59 2.99 14.49
CA GLY A 96 -8.33 4.43 14.52
C GLY A 96 -9.09 5.24 13.48
N SER A 97 -9.92 4.62 12.63
CA SER A 97 -10.74 5.34 11.65
C SER A 97 -12.08 5.78 12.26
N GLN A 98 -12.80 6.63 11.53
CA GLN A 98 -14.14 7.10 11.89
C GLN A 98 -15.26 6.14 11.43
N GLU A 99 -14.90 5.02 10.82
CA GLU A 99 -15.83 4.07 10.21
C GLU A 99 -15.61 2.68 10.80
N PRO A 100 -16.68 1.86 10.95
CA PRO A 100 -16.53 0.49 11.43
C PRO A 100 -15.72 -0.37 10.45
N VAL A 101 -15.11 -1.41 11.01
CA VAL A 101 -14.45 -2.50 10.30
C VAL A 101 -15.26 -3.77 10.52
N TYR A 102 -15.36 -4.62 9.51
CA TYR A 102 -16.23 -5.80 9.51
C TYR A 102 -15.43 -7.09 9.46
N GLU A 103 -16.02 -8.15 10.01
CA GLU A 103 -15.50 -9.52 9.93
C GLU A 103 -14.02 -9.61 10.36
N ALA A 104 -13.65 -8.93 11.44
CA ALA A 104 -12.28 -8.95 11.93
C ALA A 104 -11.99 -10.29 12.62
N VAL A 105 -11.05 -11.05 12.08
CA VAL A 105 -10.59 -12.34 12.62
C VAL A 105 -9.15 -12.19 13.05
N LEU A 106 -8.88 -12.44 14.33
CA LEU A 106 -7.57 -12.33 14.94
C LEU A 106 -7.08 -13.70 15.36
N HIS A 107 -5.85 -14.02 15.03
CA HIS A 107 -5.17 -15.24 15.45
C HIS A 107 -3.97 -14.89 16.32
N LEU A 108 -3.83 -15.60 17.44
CA LEU A 108 -2.58 -15.65 18.18
C LEU A 108 -1.60 -16.51 17.37
N VAL A 109 -0.55 -15.93 16.79
CA VAL A 109 0.47 -16.63 15.99
C VAL A 109 1.84 -16.51 16.64
N TRP A 110 2.83 -17.27 16.15
CA TRP A 110 4.19 -17.21 16.68
C TRP A 110 5.11 -16.38 15.78
N PHE A 111 5.74 -15.36 16.38
CA PHE A 111 6.82 -14.58 15.78
C PHE A 111 8.08 -15.42 15.58
N GLN A 112 8.41 -16.25 16.57
CA GLN A 112 9.59 -17.12 16.61
C GLN A 112 9.22 -18.46 17.26
N GLY A 113 9.94 -19.52 16.91
CA GLY A 113 9.76 -20.88 17.42
C GLY A 113 9.14 -21.81 16.37
N ALA A 114 9.05 -23.10 16.66
CA ALA A 114 8.51 -24.11 15.76
C ALA A 114 6.96 -24.17 15.74
N GLY A 115 6.31 -23.07 16.11
CA GLY A 115 4.85 -22.94 16.05
C GLY A 115 4.39 -22.44 14.67
N PHE A 116 3.09 -22.31 14.50
CA PHE A 116 2.51 -21.75 13.28
C PHE A 116 2.74 -20.22 13.21
N HIS A 117 3.03 -19.73 12.01
CA HIS A 117 3.47 -18.36 11.76
C HIS A 117 2.41 -17.48 11.08
N THR A 118 1.29 -18.08 10.68
CA THR A 118 0.11 -17.42 10.09
C THR A 118 -1.16 -18.00 10.70
N GLY A 119 -2.28 -17.27 10.63
CA GLY A 119 -3.59 -17.76 11.06
C GLY A 119 -4.05 -18.95 10.22
N GLN A 120 -3.69 -19.00 8.94
CA GLN A 120 -4.04 -20.12 8.03
C GLN A 120 -3.29 -21.40 8.40
N GLU A 121 -2.03 -21.29 8.82
CA GLU A 121 -1.31 -22.42 9.39
C GLU A 121 -1.93 -22.84 10.72
N ALA A 122 -2.31 -21.86 11.56
CA ALA A 122 -2.97 -22.12 12.82
C ALA A 122 -4.20 -23.00 12.60
N GLU A 123 -5.11 -22.64 11.70
CA GLU A 123 -6.38 -23.36 11.46
C GLU A 123 -6.23 -24.86 11.13
N LYS A 124 -5.06 -25.29 10.66
CA LYS A 124 -4.77 -26.72 10.43
C LYS A 124 -4.59 -27.52 11.73
N PHE A 125 -4.42 -26.85 12.87
CA PHE A 125 -4.23 -27.44 14.19
C PHE A 125 -5.51 -27.31 15.03
N LEU A 126 -5.92 -28.40 15.69
CA LEU A 126 -7.11 -28.44 16.55
C LEU A 126 -7.09 -27.37 17.67
N GLU A 127 -5.91 -27.05 18.21
CA GLU A 127 -5.77 -26.03 19.25
C GLU A 127 -6.05 -24.61 18.74
N ALA A 128 -5.87 -24.36 17.45
CA ALA A 128 -6.05 -23.04 16.85
C ALA A 128 -7.50 -22.55 16.91
N HIS A 129 -8.46 -23.49 16.95
CA HIS A 129 -9.88 -23.15 17.04
C HIS A 129 -10.23 -22.37 18.31
N ASN A 130 -9.39 -22.48 19.35
CA ASN A 130 -9.62 -21.85 20.65
C ASN A 130 -8.74 -20.62 20.89
N ILE A 131 -7.74 -20.35 20.04
CA ILE A 131 -6.79 -19.23 20.20
C ILE A 131 -6.98 -18.13 19.14
N ARG A 132 -8.23 -17.97 18.68
CA ARG A 132 -8.66 -16.91 17.76
C ARG A 132 -9.80 -16.10 18.34
N ALA A 133 -9.91 -14.86 17.90
CA ALA A 133 -11.07 -14.01 18.15
C ALA A 133 -11.78 -13.68 16.84
N ILE A 134 -13.11 -13.75 16.84
CA ILE A 134 -13.94 -13.33 15.72
C ILE A 134 -14.82 -12.17 16.18
N ILE A 135 -14.64 -11.02 15.53
CA ILE A 135 -15.35 -9.78 15.80
C ILE A 135 -16.17 -9.43 14.55
N GLN A 136 -17.49 -9.45 14.65
CA GLN A 136 -18.35 -9.16 13.50
C GLN A 136 -18.26 -7.68 13.07
N VAL A 137 -18.26 -6.77 14.04
CA VAL A 137 -18.13 -5.33 13.82
C VAL A 137 -17.16 -4.76 14.85
N LEU A 138 -16.09 -4.15 14.37
CA LEU A 138 -15.12 -3.40 15.17
C LEU A 138 -15.39 -1.89 14.98
N PRO A 139 -16.08 -1.23 15.93
CA PRO A 139 -16.37 0.19 15.85
C PRO A 139 -15.11 1.04 16.05
N PRO A 140 -15.16 2.35 15.75
CA PRO A 140 -14.10 3.29 16.08
C PRO A 140 -13.71 3.24 17.56
N GLY A 141 -12.40 3.27 17.82
CA GLY A 141 -11.84 3.28 19.17
C GLY A 141 -10.95 2.08 19.47
N GLU A 142 -10.87 1.75 20.74
CA GLU A 142 -9.98 0.73 21.26
C GLU A 142 -10.75 -0.22 22.17
N PHE A 143 -10.51 -1.52 21.97
CA PHE A 143 -11.25 -2.59 22.62
C PHE A 143 -10.33 -3.74 23.01
N TYR A 144 -10.86 -4.56 23.90
CA TYR A 144 -10.19 -5.75 24.42
C TYR A 144 -11.04 -6.98 24.12
N VAL A 145 -10.37 -8.04 23.67
CA VAL A 145 -10.98 -9.35 23.45
C VAL A 145 -10.14 -10.41 24.13
N THR A 146 -10.78 -11.21 24.99
CA THR A 146 -10.10 -12.29 25.69
C THR A 146 -10.46 -13.62 25.05
N ILE A 147 -9.44 -14.42 24.78
CA ILE A 147 -9.51 -15.77 24.23
C ILE A 147 -8.83 -16.75 25.20
N PRO A 148 -9.19 -18.03 25.16
CA PRO A 148 -8.32 -19.07 25.69
C PRO A 148 -6.92 -18.91 25.10
N GLY A 149 -5.89 -18.99 25.93
CA GLY A 149 -4.50 -19.07 25.52
C GLY A 149 -4.14 -20.50 25.10
N PRO A 150 -2.98 -20.68 24.46
CA PRO A 150 -2.56 -21.99 23.98
C PRO A 150 -2.22 -22.91 25.17
N SER A 151 -2.54 -24.20 25.03
CA SER A 151 -2.25 -25.24 26.02
C SER A 151 -0.75 -25.46 26.22
N SER A 152 0.03 -25.18 25.16
CA SER A 152 1.46 -25.33 25.07
C SER A 152 2.07 -24.20 24.24
N GLN A 153 3.38 -23.97 24.39
CA GLN A 153 4.10 -22.98 23.60
C GLN A 153 5.34 -23.60 22.97
N PRO A 154 5.73 -23.19 21.76
CA PRO A 154 6.98 -23.62 21.19
C PRO A 154 8.15 -23.12 22.06
N MET A 155 9.25 -23.87 22.05
CA MET A 155 10.47 -23.47 22.74
C MET A 155 10.94 -22.11 22.20
N GLN A 156 11.18 -21.16 23.10
CA GLN A 156 11.51 -19.76 22.77
C GLN A 156 10.41 -19.05 21.96
N GLY A 157 9.17 -19.52 22.07
CA GLY A 157 8.00 -18.94 21.43
C GLY A 157 7.79 -17.49 21.82
N ARG A 158 7.76 -16.61 20.81
CA ARG A 158 7.31 -15.22 20.98
C ARG A 158 5.97 -15.07 20.29
N PRO A 159 4.87 -14.79 21.00
CA PRO A 159 3.58 -14.68 20.35
C PRO A 159 3.44 -13.31 19.65
N ALA A 160 2.55 -13.27 18.67
CA ALA A 160 2.13 -12.09 17.93
C ALA A 160 0.65 -12.23 17.54
N VAL A 161 0.07 -11.17 17.00
CA VAL A 161 -1.30 -11.20 16.47
C VAL A 161 -1.23 -11.04 14.96
N GLU A 162 -1.92 -11.92 14.26
CA GLU A 162 -2.28 -11.73 12.86
C GLU A 162 -3.78 -11.42 12.79
N MET A 163 -4.18 -10.51 11.91
CA MET A 163 -5.56 -10.07 11.80
C MET A 163 -5.96 -9.92 10.35
N ALA A 164 -7.07 -10.56 9.95
CA ALA A 164 -7.73 -10.25 8.68
C ALA A 164 -9.03 -9.51 8.95
N PHE A 165 -9.41 -8.58 8.07
CA PHE A 165 -10.62 -7.79 8.22
C PHE A 165 -11.09 -7.20 6.88
N THR A 166 -12.35 -6.75 6.87
CA THR A 166 -12.96 -6.03 5.75
C THR A 166 -13.19 -4.58 6.14
N ASP A 167 -12.68 -3.65 5.35
CA ASP A 167 -12.87 -2.21 5.56
C ASP A 167 -14.28 -1.75 5.16
N ALA A 168 -14.63 -0.49 5.42
CA ALA A 168 -15.96 0.06 5.11
C ALA A 168 -16.22 0.18 3.60
N ALA A 169 -15.16 0.24 2.78
CA ALA A 169 -15.20 0.24 1.33
C ALA A 169 -15.25 -1.20 0.74
N ASN A 170 -15.37 -2.23 1.60
CA ASN A 170 -15.40 -3.64 1.22
C ASN A 170 -14.09 -4.13 0.55
N HIS A 171 -12.94 -3.52 0.86
CA HIS A 171 -11.64 -4.13 0.61
C HIS A 171 -11.25 -5.05 1.77
N HIS A 172 -10.48 -6.09 1.45
CA HIS A 172 -10.06 -7.10 2.41
C HIS A 172 -8.57 -6.99 2.67
N TRP A 173 -8.21 -7.07 3.94
CA TRP A 173 -6.86 -6.79 4.41
C TRP A 173 -6.39 -7.86 5.39
N VAL A 174 -5.10 -8.12 5.37
CA VAL A 174 -4.41 -8.92 6.37
C VAL A 174 -3.27 -8.10 6.94
N ARG A 175 -3.25 -7.95 8.26
CA ARG A 175 -2.12 -7.45 9.01
C ARG A 175 -1.40 -8.64 9.63
N ASN A 176 -0.22 -8.96 9.13
CA ASN A 176 0.54 -10.13 9.55
C ASN A 176 1.21 -9.94 10.93
N ARG A 177 1.88 -11.00 11.42
CA ARG A 177 2.62 -10.99 12.69
C ARG A 177 3.68 -9.90 12.85
N PHE A 178 4.17 -9.32 11.75
CA PHE A 178 5.14 -8.21 11.76
C PHE A 178 4.46 -6.84 11.74
N GLY A 179 3.13 -6.80 11.70
CA GLY A 179 2.34 -5.58 11.57
C GLY A 179 2.24 -5.06 10.13
N ALA A 180 2.77 -5.79 9.14
CA ALA A 180 2.69 -5.41 7.74
C ALA A 180 1.29 -5.67 7.18
N LEU A 181 0.77 -4.69 6.46
CA LEU A 181 -0.58 -4.69 5.89
C LEU A 181 -0.53 -5.08 4.41
N SER A 182 -1.28 -6.12 4.04
CA SER A 182 -1.37 -6.62 2.67
C SER A 182 -2.83 -6.73 2.23
N PRO A 183 -3.17 -6.31 0.99
CA PRO A 183 -4.49 -6.57 0.43
C PRO A 183 -4.68 -8.06 0.13
N VAL A 184 -5.90 -8.55 0.29
CA VAL A 184 -6.30 -9.91 -0.11
C VAL A 184 -7.59 -9.87 -0.91
N ASN A 185 -7.82 -10.88 -1.75
CA ASN A 185 -9.01 -10.94 -2.62
C ASN A 185 -10.23 -11.55 -1.93
N GLU A 186 -10.06 -12.03 -0.69
CA GLU A 186 -11.07 -12.80 0.01
C GLU A 186 -11.34 -12.22 1.39
N ARG A 187 -12.60 -12.30 1.83
CA ARG A 187 -13.00 -11.94 3.19
C ARG A 187 -12.26 -12.79 4.22
N ALA A 188 -12.11 -12.27 5.43
CA ALA A 188 -11.37 -12.90 6.51
C ALA A 188 -11.76 -14.38 6.74
N PHE A 189 -13.06 -14.70 6.76
CA PHE A 189 -13.53 -16.07 6.96
C PHE A 189 -13.06 -17.04 5.88
N LYS A 190 -13.04 -16.59 4.63
CA LYS A 190 -12.60 -17.42 3.49
C LYS A 190 -11.08 -17.48 3.43
N TYR A 191 -10.40 -16.35 3.69
CA TYR A 191 -8.94 -16.28 3.75
C TYR A 191 -8.33 -17.29 4.73
N TYR A 192 -8.99 -17.49 5.89
CA TYR A 192 -8.59 -18.46 6.91
C TYR A 192 -9.26 -19.84 6.77
N ASP A 193 -10.11 -20.06 5.76
CA ASP A 193 -10.86 -21.31 5.58
C ASP A 193 -11.70 -21.72 6.81
N LEU A 194 -12.36 -20.74 7.45
CA LEU A 194 -13.20 -21.00 8.62
C LEU A 194 -14.45 -21.79 8.22
N SER A 195 -14.62 -22.96 8.82
CA SER A 195 -15.76 -23.85 8.58
C SER A 195 -17.07 -23.30 9.17
N PHE A 196 -18.18 -23.52 8.47
CA PHE A 196 -19.53 -23.19 8.93
C PHE A 196 -20.16 -24.36 9.70
N PRO A 197 -20.99 -24.12 10.74
CA PRO A 197 -21.40 -22.81 11.24
C PRO A 197 -20.27 -22.06 11.94
N LEU A 198 -20.23 -20.73 11.77
CA LEU A 198 -19.21 -19.91 12.43
C LEU A 198 -19.35 -20.04 13.95
N PRO A 199 -18.22 -20.06 14.68
CA PRO A 199 -18.23 -19.95 16.14
C PRO A 199 -18.94 -18.67 16.58
N PRO A 200 -19.47 -18.62 17.82
CA PRO A 200 -20.03 -17.40 18.37
C PRO A 200 -18.99 -16.26 18.36
N PHE A 201 -19.45 -15.06 18.00
CA PHE A 201 -18.60 -13.88 17.96
C PHE A 201 -18.12 -13.50 19.36
N ASN A 202 -16.86 -13.10 19.46
CA ASN A 202 -16.29 -12.59 20.69
C ASN A 202 -16.84 -11.19 20.99
N GLN A 203 -17.17 -10.96 22.26
CA GLN A 203 -17.63 -9.65 22.72
C GLN A 203 -16.46 -8.69 22.90
N LEU A 204 -16.63 -7.47 22.38
CA LEU A 204 -15.71 -6.36 22.59
C LEU A 204 -15.93 -5.75 23.98
N ARG A 205 -14.84 -5.39 24.65
CA ARG A 205 -14.87 -4.67 25.93
C ARG A 205 -14.10 -3.37 25.82
N SER A 206 -14.55 -2.33 26.51
CA SER A 206 -13.88 -1.02 26.56
C SER A 206 -12.74 -0.94 27.59
N SER A 207 -12.63 -1.93 28.47
CA SER A 207 -11.59 -2.07 29.50
C SER A 207 -11.03 -3.49 29.47
N PRO A 208 -9.74 -3.70 29.78
CA PRO A 208 -9.22 -5.04 30.06
C PRO A 208 -9.97 -5.65 31.26
N LEU A 209 -9.99 -6.98 31.31
CA LEU A 209 -10.36 -7.69 32.54
C LEU A 209 -9.28 -7.40 33.59
N ASP A 210 -9.67 -6.94 34.77
CA ASP A 210 -8.76 -6.86 35.92
C ASP A 210 -8.15 -8.25 36.15
N GLU A 211 -6.81 -8.35 36.18
CA GLU A 211 -6.04 -9.61 36.35
C GLU A 211 -6.22 -10.25 37.73
#